data_AF-A0A446B8T1-F1
#
_entry.id   AF-A0A446B8T1-F1
#
_cell.length_a   1.000
_cell.length_b   1.000
_cell.length_c   1.000
_cell.angle_alpha   90.00
_cell.angle_beta   90.00
_cell.angle_gamma   90.00
#
_symmetry.space_group_name_H-M   'P 1'
#
loop_
_entity.id
_entity.type
_entity.pdbx_description
1 polymer ?
#
loop_
_entity_poly.entity_id
_entity_poly.type
_entity_poly.pdbx_seq_one_letter_code
_entity_poly.pdbx_strand_id
1 'polypeptide(L)'
;MSPPRFSDRRDVPYLLSPTHEEEITALVARTVKSYKELPLRLYQITRKYRDEFRPRHGLLRGREFTMKDLYTFDSSVESALETYEKVRAVYTRIFSDIKLPVLSAKASSGDMGGDLSHEYHLPTPLGEDRVVSCDSCDYVVNEDIAHPGAPQDVPEGASFQVWRGITKDRTKLVNVVYPRWIKPLGGGELREYTDQDINLSAVKSAVPDLDAGVEDPLPFWSAATAPGTGTATELVNVVDSRLWPSLGGGSEAVALGASGWPATLSPPAVPLSVSSRHTTGCDRQPLNLLRIRTGDKCPQCSSGTLKVEKAMELGHTFFLGTRYSALLGAVASEL
;
A
#
# COMPACT_ATOMS: atom_id res chain seq x y z
N MET A 1 3.36 -12.75 -6.31
CA MET A 1 3.73 -13.58 -7.49
C MET A 1 3.92 -15.01 -7.04
N SER A 2 3.48 -15.99 -7.83
CA SER A 2 3.68 -17.40 -7.48
C SER A 2 5.16 -17.79 -7.69
N PRO A 3 5.82 -18.48 -6.74
CA PRO A 3 7.18 -18.97 -6.95
C PRO A 3 7.20 -20.04 -8.06
N PRO A 4 8.30 -20.18 -8.81
CA PRO A 4 8.45 -21.28 -9.76
C PRO A 4 8.32 -22.63 -9.05
N ARG A 5 7.45 -23.51 -9.57
CA ARG A 5 7.20 -24.85 -9.04
C ARG A 5 7.65 -25.89 -10.05
N PHE A 6 8.21 -26.99 -9.56
CA PHE A 6 8.64 -28.12 -10.38
C PHE A 6 8.49 -29.41 -9.58
N SER A 7 8.39 -30.55 -10.26
CA SER A 7 8.39 -31.85 -9.60
C SER A 7 9.71 -32.57 -9.83
N ASP A 8 10.14 -33.38 -8.86
CA ASP A 8 11.26 -34.29 -9.09
C ASP A 8 10.84 -35.53 -9.89
N ARG A 9 11.79 -36.44 -10.14
CA ARG A 9 11.56 -37.71 -10.86
C ARG A 9 10.59 -38.69 -10.17
N ARG A 10 10.14 -38.38 -8.96
CA ARG A 10 9.16 -39.16 -8.19
C ARG A 10 7.84 -38.38 -8.03
N ASP A 11 7.64 -37.35 -8.83
CA ASP A 11 6.48 -36.45 -8.79
C ASP A 11 6.31 -35.72 -7.44
N VAL A 12 7.38 -35.59 -6.66
CA VAL A 12 7.36 -34.80 -5.43
C VAL A 12 7.44 -33.32 -5.81
N PRO A 13 6.49 -32.47 -5.36
CA PRO A 13 6.48 -31.06 -5.69
C PRO A 13 7.57 -30.30 -4.90
N TYR A 14 8.33 -29.48 -5.61
CA TYR A 14 9.29 -28.53 -5.08
C TYR A 14 8.97 -27.12 -5.57
N LEU A 15 9.47 -26.13 -4.83
CA LEU A 15 9.46 -24.74 -5.24
C LEU A 15 10.89 -24.19 -5.23
N LEU A 16 11.20 -23.30 -6.15
CA LEU A 16 12.42 -22.50 -6.07
C LEU A 16 12.17 -21.34 -5.11
N SER A 17 12.97 -21.26 -4.05
CA SER A 17 12.71 -20.35 -2.93
C SER A 17 12.79 -18.87 -3.34
N PRO A 18 11.68 -18.11 -3.25
CA PRO A 18 11.71 -16.66 -3.43
C PRO A 18 12.22 -15.94 -2.18
N THR A 19 12.13 -16.60 -1.02
CA THR A 19 12.52 -16.20 0.34
C THR A 19 12.51 -17.46 1.25
N HIS A 20 12.88 -17.36 2.53
CA HIS A 20 13.12 -18.50 3.43
C HIS A 20 12.51 -18.39 4.84
N GLU A 21 11.49 -17.56 5.06
CA GLU A 21 10.83 -17.38 6.37
C GLU A 21 10.35 -18.72 6.95
N GLU A 22 9.71 -19.57 6.15
CA GLU A 22 9.18 -20.85 6.59
C GLU A 22 10.30 -21.84 6.95
N GLU A 23 11.31 -21.98 6.08
CA GLU A 23 12.41 -22.93 6.25
C GLU A 23 13.27 -22.60 7.48
N ILE A 24 13.62 -21.32 7.66
CA ILE A 24 14.44 -20.90 8.81
C ILE A 24 13.65 -21.02 10.12
N THR A 25 12.35 -20.72 10.10
CA THR A 25 11.49 -20.87 11.27
C THR A 25 11.32 -22.34 11.63
N ALA A 26 11.14 -23.24 10.66
CA ALA A 26 11.07 -24.68 10.89
C ALA A 26 12.38 -25.23 11.47
N LEU A 27 13.53 -24.74 10.99
CA LEU A 27 14.84 -25.10 11.54
C LEU A 27 14.97 -24.66 13.01
N VAL A 28 14.65 -23.40 13.31
CA VAL A 28 14.70 -22.85 14.67
C VAL A 28 13.74 -23.58 15.60
N ALA A 29 12.50 -23.85 15.17
CA ALA A 29 11.51 -24.60 15.95
C ALA A 29 12.02 -25.97 16.39
N ARG A 30 12.85 -26.64 15.57
CA ARG A 30 13.41 -27.96 15.87
C ARG A 30 14.65 -27.90 16.76
N THR A 31 15.45 -26.84 16.64
CA THR A 31 16.79 -26.77 17.23
C THR A 31 16.84 -25.97 18.53
N VAL A 32 16.10 -24.88 18.61
CA VAL A 32 16.14 -23.94 19.75
C VAL A 32 15.02 -24.28 20.70
N LYS A 33 15.35 -24.51 21.98
CA LYS A 33 14.39 -24.98 22.99
C LYS A 33 14.35 -24.11 24.24
N SER A 34 15.44 -23.39 24.51
CA SER A 34 15.55 -22.51 25.68
C SER A 34 15.56 -21.04 25.28
N TYR A 35 14.90 -20.19 26.07
CA TYR A 35 14.96 -18.74 25.87
C TYR A 35 16.38 -18.19 26.02
N LYS A 36 17.27 -18.91 26.73
CA LYS A 36 18.67 -18.54 26.93
C LYS A 36 19.50 -18.55 25.65
N GLU A 37 19.01 -19.22 24.61
CA GLU A 37 19.63 -19.26 23.29
C GLU A 37 19.23 -18.05 22.42
N LEU A 38 18.28 -17.24 22.88
CA LEU A 38 17.78 -16.04 22.21
C LEU A 38 18.44 -14.77 22.79
N PRO A 39 18.62 -13.69 21.99
CA PRO A 39 18.16 -13.54 20.61
C PRO A 39 19.10 -14.18 19.58
N LEU A 40 18.51 -14.83 18.57
CA LEU A 40 19.24 -15.38 17.43
C LEU A 40 19.16 -14.45 16.22
N ARG A 41 20.25 -14.40 15.45
CA ARG A 41 20.36 -13.61 14.23
C ARG A 41 21.05 -14.46 13.17
N LEU A 42 20.28 -14.96 12.22
CA LEU A 42 20.73 -15.90 11.20
C LEU A 42 20.57 -15.25 9.82
N TYR A 43 21.66 -15.17 9.06
CA TYR A 43 21.61 -14.63 7.70
C TYR A 43 22.29 -15.56 6.71
N GLN A 44 21.92 -15.42 5.45
CA GLN A 44 22.60 -16.06 4.34
C GLN A 44 22.73 -15.08 3.18
N ILE A 45 23.62 -15.42 2.24
CA ILE A 45 23.73 -14.74 0.95
C ILE A 45 23.58 -15.84 -0.09
N THR A 46 22.41 -15.90 -0.72
CA THR A 46 22.10 -16.99 -1.66
C THR A 46 21.21 -16.49 -2.80
N ARG A 47 21.06 -17.33 -3.82
CA ARG A 47 20.20 -17.06 -4.96
C ARG A 47 18.74 -17.20 -4.57
N LYS A 48 17.91 -16.33 -5.13
CA LYS A 48 16.46 -16.30 -4.99
C LYS A 48 15.84 -16.36 -6.37
N TYR A 49 14.65 -16.96 -6.44
CA TYR A 49 13.93 -17.14 -7.69
C TYR A 49 12.53 -16.57 -7.57
N ARG A 50 12.20 -15.59 -8.41
CA ARG A 50 10.87 -14.98 -8.48
C ARG A 50 10.41 -15.01 -9.93
N ASP A 51 9.22 -15.53 -10.19
CA ASP A 51 8.65 -15.55 -11.55
C ASP A 51 8.10 -14.17 -11.91
N GLU A 52 9.03 -13.24 -12.13
CA GLU A 52 8.72 -11.86 -12.48
C GLU A 52 8.09 -11.81 -13.87
N PHE A 53 6.89 -11.24 -13.95
CA PHE A 53 6.11 -11.16 -15.19
C PHE A 53 6.80 -10.26 -16.20
N ARG A 54 7.42 -9.16 -15.73
CA ARG A 54 8.14 -8.20 -16.57
C ARG A 54 9.55 -7.94 -16.01
N PRO A 55 10.52 -8.82 -16.29
CA PRO A 55 11.92 -8.57 -15.94
C PRO A 55 12.45 -7.38 -16.73
N ARG A 56 13.11 -6.43 -16.06
CA ARG A 56 13.59 -5.17 -16.66
C ARG A 56 14.90 -4.72 -16.01
N HIS A 57 15.63 -3.87 -16.73
CA HIS A 57 16.84 -3.21 -16.22
C HIS A 57 17.94 -4.14 -15.70
N GLY A 58 18.06 -5.34 -16.29
CA GLY A 58 19.13 -6.29 -15.96
C GLY A 58 19.09 -6.78 -14.52
N LEU A 59 20.13 -6.48 -13.75
CA LEU A 59 20.27 -6.94 -12.36
C LEU A 59 19.25 -6.31 -11.39
N LEU A 60 18.62 -5.20 -11.77
CA LEU A 60 17.70 -4.49 -10.88
C LEU A 60 16.36 -5.24 -10.71
N ARG A 61 15.89 -5.93 -11.76
CA ARG A 61 14.63 -6.70 -11.70
C ARG A 61 14.72 -7.95 -12.58
N GLY A 62 15.37 -8.98 -12.04
CA GLY A 62 15.54 -10.29 -12.67
C GLY A 62 14.64 -11.39 -12.07
N ARG A 63 14.67 -12.57 -12.69
CA ARG A 63 13.99 -13.78 -12.16
C ARG A 63 14.85 -14.62 -11.24
N GLU A 64 16.17 -14.56 -11.43
CA GLU A 64 17.19 -15.12 -10.53
C GLU A 64 18.08 -13.96 -10.08
N PHE A 65 18.30 -13.83 -8.78
CA PHE A 65 19.15 -12.79 -8.21
C PHE A 65 19.75 -13.23 -6.88
N THR A 66 20.87 -12.63 -6.49
CA THR A 66 21.48 -12.85 -5.18
C THR A 66 20.85 -11.91 -4.15
N MET A 67 20.48 -12.46 -2.99
CA MET A 67 19.91 -11.69 -1.89
C MET A 67 20.58 -12.07 -0.58
N LYS A 68 20.84 -11.06 0.24
CA LYS A 68 21.14 -11.24 1.66
C LYS A 68 19.83 -11.13 2.45
N ASP A 69 19.41 -12.24 3.03
CA ASP A 69 18.24 -12.37 3.91
C ASP A 69 18.72 -12.64 5.34
N LEU A 70 18.20 -11.88 6.30
CA LEU A 70 18.48 -11.99 7.74
C LEU A 70 17.16 -12.23 8.47
N TYR A 71 17.17 -13.24 9.33
CA TYR A 71 16.05 -13.64 10.18
C TYR A 71 16.48 -13.55 11.64
N THR A 72 15.67 -12.90 12.46
CA THR A 72 15.93 -12.76 13.89
C THR A 72 14.83 -13.41 14.70
N PHE A 73 15.21 -14.04 15.80
CA PHE A 73 14.29 -14.68 16.74
C PHE A 73 14.60 -14.12 18.13
N ASP A 74 13.60 -13.51 18.75
CA ASP A 74 13.72 -12.84 20.04
C ASP A 74 12.69 -13.44 21.00
N SER A 75 12.98 -13.40 22.30
CA SER A 75 12.12 -14.00 23.34
C SER A 75 10.91 -13.15 23.73
N SER A 76 10.93 -11.85 23.41
CA SER A 76 9.83 -10.92 23.68
C SER A 76 9.64 -9.91 22.55
N VAL A 77 8.48 -9.26 22.52
CA VAL A 77 8.14 -8.21 21.55
C VAL A 77 9.09 -7.02 21.70
N GLU A 78 9.43 -6.66 22.94
CA GLU A 78 10.35 -5.55 23.25
C GLU A 78 11.76 -5.83 22.72
N SER A 79 12.30 -7.04 22.96
CA SER A 79 13.59 -7.46 22.40
C SER A 79 13.57 -7.49 20.87
N ALA A 80 12.47 -7.96 20.27
CA ALA A 80 12.30 -7.98 18.82
C ALA A 80 12.29 -6.56 18.23
N LEU A 81 11.63 -5.60 18.88
CA LEU A 81 11.64 -4.20 18.47
C LEU A 81 13.03 -3.57 18.62
N GLU A 82 13.76 -3.87 19.69
CA GLU A 82 15.16 -3.43 19.81
C GLU A 82 16.04 -4.03 18.71
N THR A 83 15.90 -5.32 18.43
CA THR A 83 16.63 -6.00 17.36
C THR A 83 16.28 -5.40 16.00
N TYR A 84 15.01 -5.07 15.75
CA TYR A 84 14.54 -4.39 14.56
C TYR A 84 15.26 -3.04 14.34
N GLU A 85 15.29 -2.19 15.36
CA GLU A 85 15.99 -0.90 15.29
C GLU A 85 17.50 -1.05 15.14
N LYS A 86 18.11 -2.04 15.80
CA LYS A 86 19.55 -2.38 15.62
C LYS A 86 19.83 -2.80 14.17
N VAL A 87 18.98 -3.61 13.56
CA VAL A 87 19.11 -4.02 12.14
C VAL A 87 18.97 -2.81 11.22
N ARG A 88 17.98 -1.93 11.46
CA ARG A 88 17.81 -0.69 10.68
C ARG A 88 19.03 0.21 10.73
N ALA A 89 19.60 0.41 11.93
CA ALA A 89 20.82 1.19 12.10
C ALA A 89 22.02 0.56 11.34
N VAL A 90 22.14 -0.77 11.35
CA VAL A 90 23.19 -1.48 10.62
C VAL A 90 23.04 -1.30 9.11
N TYR A 91 21.84 -1.45 8.55
CA TYR A 91 21.62 -1.24 7.10
C TYR A 91 21.90 0.21 6.70
N THR A 92 21.46 1.18 7.50
CA THR A 92 21.77 2.61 7.29
C THR A 92 23.29 2.82 7.25
N ARG A 93 24.04 2.20 8.16
CA ARG A 93 25.50 2.26 8.17
C ARG A 93 26.12 1.60 6.94
N ILE A 94 25.66 0.41 6.55
CA ILE A 94 26.15 -0.30 5.36
C ILE A 94 26.00 0.60 4.12
N PHE A 95 24.83 1.21 3.92
CA PHE A 95 24.59 2.10 2.78
C PHE A 95 25.46 3.37 2.84
N SER A 96 25.65 3.93 4.04
CA SER A 96 26.56 5.07 4.27
C SER A 96 28.02 4.71 3.94
N ASP A 97 28.49 3.55 4.36
CA ASP A 97 29.87 3.09 4.15
C ASP A 97 30.18 2.91 2.65
N ILE A 98 29.20 2.44 1.87
CA ILE A 98 29.29 2.36 0.40
C ILE A 98 28.88 3.66 -0.31
N LYS A 99 28.63 4.75 0.43
CA LYS A 99 28.32 6.09 -0.06
C LYS A 99 27.08 6.18 -0.95
N LEU A 100 26.06 5.36 -0.67
CA LEU A 100 24.77 5.46 -1.35
C LEU A 100 23.81 6.35 -0.56
N PRO A 101 23.16 7.35 -1.19
CA PRO A 101 22.22 8.26 -0.53
C PRO A 101 20.86 7.59 -0.34
N VAL A 102 20.79 6.59 0.53
CA VAL A 102 19.60 5.77 0.74
C VAL A 102 18.65 6.40 1.76
N LEU A 103 17.36 6.44 1.42
CA LEU A 103 16.27 6.88 2.27
C LEU A 103 15.66 5.66 2.98
N SER A 104 15.50 5.71 4.30
CA SER A 104 14.76 4.69 5.05
C SER A 104 13.29 5.12 5.15
N ALA A 105 12.42 4.50 4.36
CA ALA A 105 11.01 4.87 4.28
C ALA A 105 10.15 3.87 5.05
N LYS A 106 9.23 4.35 5.89
CA LYS A 106 8.17 3.48 6.43
C LYS A 106 7.31 2.96 5.28
N ALA A 107 6.94 1.69 5.32
CA ALA A 107 6.20 1.05 4.24
C ALA A 107 5.14 0.08 4.75
N SER A 108 4.26 -0.35 3.84
CA SER A 108 3.31 -1.44 4.09
C SER A 108 4.09 -2.76 4.19
N SER A 109 3.74 -3.61 5.15
CA SER A 109 4.31 -4.96 5.24
C SER A 109 3.80 -5.90 4.14
N GLY A 110 2.77 -5.48 3.39
CA GLY A 110 2.21 -6.22 2.26
C GLY A 110 1.85 -7.66 2.61
N ASP A 111 2.16 -8.58 1.68
CA ASP A 111 1.87 -10.01 1.82
C ASP A 111 2.70 -10.68 2.93
N MET A 112 3.84 -10.09 3.34
CA MET A 112 4.72 -10.65 4.38
C MET A 112 4.07 -10.60 5.76
N GLY A 113 3.17 -9.64 5.99
CA GLY A 113 2.45 -9.44 7.26
C GLY A 113 3.22 -8.68 8.33
N GLY A 114 2.51 -8.32 9.40
CA GLY A 114 3.02 -7.48 10.48
C GLY A 114 2.68 -6.01 10.29
N ASP A 115 2.85 -5.21 11.34
CA ASP A 115 2.34 -3.83 11.39
C ASP A 115 3.43 -2.76 11.24
N LEU A 116 4.70 -3.18 11.19
CA LEU A 116 5.85 -2.29 11.12
C LEU A 116 6.85 -2.80 10.08
N SER A 117 7.14 -1.97 9.09
CA SER A 117 8.16 -2.26 8.09
C SER A 117 8.82 -0.99 7.57
N HIS A 118 10.08 -1.13 7.14
CA HIS A 118 10.85 -0.05 6.51
C HIS A 118 11.55 -0.57 5.25
N GLU A 119 11.36 0.15 4.15
CA GLU A 119 12.05 -0.06 2.88
C GLU A 119 13.25 0.89 2.79
N TYR A 120 14.30 0.47 2.09
CA TYR A 120 15.50 1.26 1.85
C TYR A 120 15.54 1.65 0.38
N HIS A 121 15.47 2.94 0.11
CA HIS A 121 15.24 3.47 -1.23
C HIS A 121 16.40 4.32 -1.72
N LEU A 122 16.91 4.04 -2.91
CA LEU A 122 17.87 4.90 -3.60
C LEU A 122 17.13 5.88 -4.52
N PRO A 123 17.17 7.21 -4.28
CA PRO A 123 16.53 8.19 -5.16
C PRO A 123 17.13 8.11 -6.57
N THR A 124 16.30 7.78 -7.56
CA THR A 124 16.72 7.67 -8.96
C THR A 124 15.51 7.70 -9.88
N PRO A 125 15.57 8.39 -11.04
CA PRO A 125 14.47 8.44 -12.00
C PRO A 125 14.13 7.06 -12.62
N LEU A 126 15.07 6.10 -12.53
CA LEU A 126 14.88 4.71 -12.97
C LEU A 126 14.07 3.86 -11.98
N GLY A 127 13.83 4.39 -10.78
CA GLY A 127 13.04 3.76 -9.75
C GLY A 127 11.58 3.61 -10.15
N GLU A 128 10.97 2.52 -9.70
CA GLU A 128 9.55 2.25 -9.93
C GLU A 128 8.70 2.74 -8.75
N ASP A 129 9.29 2.85 -7.57
CA ASP A 129 8.61 3.31 -6.36
C ASP A 129 8.66 4.83 -6.23
N ARG A 130 7.71 5.36 -5.46
CA ARG A 130 7.65 6.78 -5.12
C ARG A 130 7.76 6.92 -3.61
N VAL A 131 8.78 7.66 -3.19
CA VAL A 131 9.04 7.94 -1.78
C VAL A 131 8.70 9.38 -1.49
N VAL A 132 8.05 9.60 -0.36
CA VAL A 132 7.68 10.89 0.17
C VAL A 132 8.59 11.19 1.36
N SER A 133 9.33 12.30 1.32
CA SER A 133 10.23 12.74 2.40
C SER A 133 9.95 14.19 2.80
N CYS A 134 10.05 14.53 4.08
CA CYS A 134 9.98 15.91 4.56
C CYS A 134 11.35 16.60 4.49
N ASP A 135 11.36 17.90 4.19
CA ASP A 135 12.58 18.74 4.20
C ASP A 135 13.01 19.22 5.60
N SER A 136 12.15 19.07 6.61
CA SER A 136 12.32 19.67 7.95
C SER A 136 12.27 18.68 9.11
N CYS A 137 11.91 17.42 8.86
CA CYS A 137 11.90 16.36 9.89
C CYS A 137 12.24 15.00 9.26
N ASP A 138 12.25 13.94 10.08
CA ASP A 138 12.58 12.56 9.70
C ASP A 138 11.44 11.79 9.02
N TYR A 139 10.36 12.48 8.63
CA TYR A 139 9.22 11.85 7.95
C TYR A 139 9.63 11.37 6.57
N VAL A 140 9.73 10.05 6.40
CA VAL A 140 10.00 9.38 5.13
C VAL A 140 9.12 8.14 5.01
N VAL A 141 8.30 8.07 3.96
CA VAL A 141 7.33 7.00 3.75
C VAL A 141 7.23 6.61 2.28
N ASN A 142 6.87 5.36 2.01
CA ASN A 142 6.41 4.96 0.68
C ASN A 142 5.07 5.66 0.38
N GLU A 143 4.88 6.16 -0.84
CA GLU A 143 3.65 6.85 -1.27
C GLU A 143 2.38 6.04 -0.97
N ASP A 144 2.45 4.71 -1.04
CA ASP A 144 1.30 3.81 -0.86
C ASP A 144 0.66 3.89 0.54
N ILE A 145 1.46 4.25 1.55
CA ILE A 145 1.00 4.46 2.94
C ILE A 145 1.07 5.92 3.38
N ALA A 146 1.42 6.82 2.46
CA ALA A 146 1.62 8.21 2.80
C ALA A 146 0.27 8.88 3.06
N HIS A 147 0.18 9.57 4.19
CA HIS A 147 -0.98 10.37 4.53
C HIS A 147 -0.64 11.84 4.29
N PRO A 148 -1.54 12.61 3.67
CA PRO A 148 -1.35 14.05 3.61
C PRO A 148 -1.32 14.63 5.03
N GLY A 149 -0.69 15.80 5.18
CA GLY A 149 -1.00 16.68 6.31
C GLY A 149 -2.43 17.20 6.27
N ALA A 150 -2.70 18.29 6.99
CA ALA A 150 -4.00 18.96 6.95
C ALA A 150 -4.49 19.13 5.50
N PRO A 151 -5.77 18.86 5.21
CA PRO A 151 -6.30 18.97 3.87
C PRO A 151 -6.01 20.38 3.34
N GLN A 152 -5.32 20.50 2.20
CA GLN A 152 -5.15 21.80 1.57
C GLN A 152 -6.51 22.38 1.24
N ASP A 153 -6.69 23.66 1.56
CA ASP A 153 -7.93 24.40 1.28
C ASP A 153 -8.32 24.22 -0.18
N VAL A 154 -9.39 23.48 -0.39
CA VAL A 154 -10.08 23.48 -1.67
C VAL A 154 -10.75 24.85 -1.79
N PRO A 155 -10.59 25.57 -2.92
CA PRO A 155 -11.24 26.87 -3.09
C PRO A 155 -12.74 26.79 -2.80
N GLU A 156 -13.26 27.79 -2.11
CA GLU A 156 -14.69 27.89 -1.82
C GLU A 156 -15.50 27.82 -3.14
N GLY A 157 -16.43 26.86 -3.24
CA GLY A 157 -17.19 26.61 -4.46
C GLY A 157 -16.48 25.75 -5.53
N ALA A 158 -15.40 25.04 -5.18
CA ALA A 158 -14.72 24.17 -6.13
C ALA A 158 -15.66 23.10 -6.71
N SER A 159 -15.73 23.05 -8.03
CA SER A 159 -16.31 21.93 -8.77
C SER A 159 -15.58 20.62 -8.44
N PHE A 160 -16.28 19.50 -8.51
CA PHE A 160 -15.72 18.17 -8.34
C PHE A 160 -15.65 17.40 -9.68
N GLN A 161 -14.88 16.33 -9.69
CA GLN A 161 -14.85 15.31 -10.73
C GLN A 161 -15.21 13.96 -10.13
N VAL A 162 -15.63 13.03 -10.99
CA VAL A 162 -15.98 11.66 -10.61
C VAL A 162 -15.22 10.69 -11.49
N TRP A 163 -14.28 9.97 -10.89
CA TRP A 163 -13.70 8.78 -11.50
C TRP A 163 -14.55 7.57 -11.11
N ARG A 164 -14.63 6.59 -12.00
CA ARG A 164 -15.47 5.40 -11.79
C ARG A 164 -14.62 4.14 -11.83
N GLY A 165 -14.88 3.27 -10.88
CA GLY A 165 -14.37 1.91 -10.85
C GLY A 165 -15.48 0.91 -10.61
N ILE A 166 -15.13 -0.37 -10.63
CA ILE A 166 -16.06 -1.48 -10.37
C ILE A 166 -15.36 -2.51 -9.48
N THR A 167 -16.12 -3.24 -8.66
CA THR A 167 -15.57 -4.37 -7.89
C THR A 167 -15.29 -5.58 -8.77
N LYS A 168 -14.37 -6.45 -8.35
CA LYS A 168 -13.98 -7.65 -9.11
C LYS A 168 -15.17 -8.57 -9.43
N ASP A 169 -16.10 -8.69 -8.49
CA ASP A 169 -17.34 -9.47 -8.61
C ASP A 169 -18.41 -8.77 -9.46
N ARG A 170 -18.16 -7.53 -9.90
CA ARG A 170 -19.05 -6.70 -10.73
C ARG A 170 -20.39 -6.36 -10.06
N THR A 171 -20.48 -6.50 -8.74
CA THR A 171 -21.72 -6.24 -7.98
C THR A 171 -21.84 -4.79 -7.50
N LYS A 172 -20.74 -4.02 -7.48
CA LYS A 172 -20.72 -2.62 -7.02
C LYS A 172 -20.07 -1.67 -8.01
N LEU A 173 -20.73 -0.54 -8.28
CA LEU A 173 -20.13 0.60 -8.98
C LEU A 173 -19.53 1.56 -7.95
N VAL A 174 -18.28 1.97 -8.16
CA VAL A 174 -17.56 2.85 -7.24
C VAL A 174 -17.36 4.21 -7.90
N ASN A 175 -17.96 5.26 -7.33
CA ASN A 175 -17.73 6.64 -7.72
C ASN A 175 -16.70 7.26 -6.77
N VAL A 176 -15.54 7.63 -7.28
CA VAL A 176 -14.51 8.37 -6.54
C VAL A 176 -14.67 9.85 -6.84
N VAL A 177 -15.08 10.63 -5.84
CA VAL A 177 -15.41 12.05 -5.97
C VAL A 177 -14.28 12.89 -5.40
N TYR A 178 -13.64 13.70 -6.24
CA TYR A 178 -12.46 14.48 -5.88
C TYR A 178 -12.53 15.90 -6.46
N PRO A 179 -11.82 16.88 -5.85
CA PRO A 179 -11.79 18.26 -6.36
C PRO A 179 -11.32 18.32 -7.81
N ARG A 180 -11.97 19.14 -8.64
CA ARG A 180 -11.58 19.33 -10.04
C ARG A 180 -10.26 20.10 -10.17
N TRP A 181 -10.14 21.16 -9.39
CA TRP A 181 -9.05 22.11 -9.52
C TRP A 181 -8.07 21.99 -8.37
N ILE A 182 -6.80 22.16 -8.71
CA ILE A 182 -5.68 22.21 -7.80
C ILE A 182 -5.19 23.64 -7.72
N LYS A 183 -5.01 24.14 -6.50
CA LYS A 183 -4.25 25.36 -6.27
C LYS A 183 -2.81 24.95 -5.92
N PRO A 184 -1.81 25.27 -6.75
CA PRO A 184 -0.42 25.00 -6.41
C PRO A 184 -0.03 25.74 -5.12
N LEU A 185 0.67 25.05 -4.23
CA LEU A 185 1.32 25.70 -3.09
C LEU A 185 2.48 26.57 -3.59
N GLY A 186 2.52 27.83 -3.18
CA GLY A 186 3.54 28.80 -3.59
C GLY A 186 3.08 29.86 -4.59
N GLY A 187 1.80 29.83 -5.03
CA GLY A 187 1.27 30.77 -6.02
C GLY A 187 1.63 30.32 -7.44
N GLY A 188 0.64 29.82 -8.16
CA GLY A 188 0.77 29.33 -9.54
C GLY A 188 -0.62 29.17 -10.17
N GLU A 189 -0.65 28.86 -11.46
CA GLU A 189 -1.91 28.67 -12.18
C GLU A 189 -2.69 27.46 -11.66
N LEU A 190 -4.01 27.59 -11.62
CA LEU A 190 -4.89 26.46 -11.32
C LEU A 190 -4.69 25.39 -12.39
N ARG A 191 -4.43 24.16 -11.95
CA ARG A 191 -4.36 22.97 -12.81
C ARG A 191 -5.57 22.08 -12.55
N GLU A 192 -6.01 21.34 -13.55
CA GLU A 192 -7.02 20.30 -13.37
C GLU A 192 -6.39 19.01 -12.82
N TYR A 193 -7.04 18.38 -11.85
CA TYR A 193 -6.70 17.01 -11.47
C TYR A 193 -7.12 16.04 -12.57
N THR A 194 -6.33 14.99 -12.75
CA THR A 194 -6.61 13.92 -13.71
C THR A 194 -6.78 12.59 -12.97
N ASP A 195 -7.28 11.56 -13.65
CA ASP A 195 -7.41 10.22 -13.07
C ASP A 195 -6.06 9.64 -12.61
N GLN A 196 -4.94 10.11 -13.15
CA GLN A 196 -3.59 9.72 -12.73
C GLN A 196 -3.22 10.24 -11.34
N ASP A 197 -3.90 11.29 -10.87
CA ASP A 197 -3.67 11.88 -9.55
C ASP A 197 -4.42 11.13 -8.44
N ILE A 198 -5.24 10.15 -8.78
CA ILE A 198 -6.01 9.37 -7.81
C ILE A 198 -5.09 8.41 -7.05
N ASN A 199 -5.22 8.41 -5.73
CA ASN A 199 -4.60 7.44 -4.85
C ASN A 199 -5.48 6.19 -4.73
N LEU A 200 -5.24 5.21 -5.60
CA LEU A 200 -5.99 3.94 -5.60
C LEU A 200 -5.80 3.12 -4.32
N SER A 201 -4.70 3.28 -3.59
CA SER A 201 -4.50 2.65 -2.27
C SER A 201 -5.54 3.17 -1.28
N ALA A 202 -5.73 4.50 -1.23
CA ALA A 202 -6.77 5.11 -0.41
C ALA A 202 -8.18 4.68 -0.83
N VAL A 203 -8.47 4.59 -2.13
CA VAL A 203 -9.77 4.08 -2.60
C VAL A 203 -9.98 2.62 -2.18
N LYS A 204 -8.95 1.76 -2.29
CA LYS A 204 -9.00 0.35 -1.86
C LYS A 204 -9.17 0.20 -0.35
N SER A 205 -8.64 1.13 0.45
CA SER A 205 -8.89 1.13 1.90
C SER A 205 -10.38 1.34 2.21
N ALA A 206 -11.10 2.10 1.38
CA ALA A 206 -12.53 2.29 1.48
C ALA A 206 -13.32 1.16 0.79
N VAL A 207 -12.81 0.59 -0.31
CA VAL A 207 -13.46 -0.48 -1.09
C VAL A 207 -12.41 -1.56 -1.46
N PRO A 208 -12.18 -2.56 -0.57
CA PRO A 208 -11.09 -3.54 -0.74
C PRO A 208 -11.15 -4.36 -2.03
N ASP A 209 -12.35 -4.66 -2.52
CA ASP A 209 -12.58 -5.49 -3.72
C ASP A 209 -12.57 -4.71 -5.04
N LEU A 210 -12.13 -3.45 -5.03
CA LEU A 210 -12.03 -2.63 -6.24
C LEU A 210 -11.11 -3.28 -7.29
N ASP A 211 -11.62 -3.42 -8.51
CA ASP A 211 -10.86 -3.85 -9.68
C ASP A 211 -10.26 -2.63 -10.38
N ALA A 212 -9.07 -2.22 -9.94
CA ALA A 212 -8.35 -1.08 -10.50
C ALA A 212 -7.77 -1.34 -11.91
N GLY A 213 -7.89 -2.56 -12.46
CA GLY A 213 -7.44 -2.89 -13.81
C GLY A 213 -8.45 -2.60 -14.91
N VAL A 214 -9.68 -2.21 -14.55
CA VAL A 214 -10.75 -1.91 -15.50
C VAL A 214 -10.74 -0.42 -15.81
N GLU A 215 -10.46 -0.05 -17.07
CA GLU A 215 -10.44 1.34 -17.52
C GLU A 215 -11.84 1.93 -17.69
N ASP A 216 -12.78 1.17 -18.28
CA ASP A 216 -14.19 1.57 -18.42
C ASP A 216 -15.12 0.59 -17.70
N PRO A 217 -15.64 0.95 -16.51
CA PRO A 217 -16.54 0.09 -15.75
C PRO A 217 -17.98 0.08 -16.25
N LEU A 218 -18.41 1.06 -17.05
CA LEU A 218 -19.83 1.27 -17.37
C LEU A 218 -20.46 0.12 -18.19
N PRO A 219 -19.77 -0.49 -19.19
CA PRO A 219 -20.34 -1.62 -19.92
C PRO A 219 -20.58 -2.83 -19.01
N PHE A 220 -19.65 -3.12 -18.10
CA PHE A 220 -19.79 -4.21 -17.14
C PHE A 220 -20.94 -3.95 -16.16
N TRP A 221 -21.05 -2.72 -15.68
CA TRP A 221 -22.13 -2.31 -14.79
C TRP A 221 -23.50 -2.35 -15.47
N SER A 222 -23.59 -1.90 -16.72
CA SER A 222 -24.83 -1.95 -17.50
C SER A 222 -25.30 -3.39 -17.71
N ALA A 223 -24.39 -4.34 -17.93
CA ALA A 223 -24.73 -5.75 -18.02
C ALA A 223 -25.21 -6.31 -16.67
N ALA A 224 -24.57 -5.90 -15.57
CA ALA A 224 -24.92 -6.34 -14.21
C ALA A 224 -26.24 -5.74 -13.70
N THR A 225 -26.75 -4.67 -14.30
CA THR A 225 -28.02 -4.00 -13.95
C THR A 225 -29.16 -4.30 -14.93
N ALA A 226 -28.90 -5.09 -15.97
CA ALA A 226 -29.87 -5.41 -17.00
C ALA A 226 -31.04 -6.29 -16.47
N PRO A 227 -32.24 -6.16 -17.04
CA PRO A 227 -33.39 -6.98 -16.65
C PRO A 227 -33.10 -8.49 -16.83
N GLY A 228 -33.33 -9.29 -15.78
CA GLY A 228 -33.21 -10.75 -15.81
C GLY A 228 -31.84 -11.33 -15.44
N THR A 229 -30.78 -10.52 -15.41
CA THR A 229 -29.41 -10.93 -14.99
C THR A 229 -28.91 -10.21 -13.75
N GLY A 230 -29.70 -9.27 -13.19
CA GLY A 230 -29.30 -8.28 -12.19
C GLY A 230 -28.51 -8.79 -10.98
N THR A 231 -27.18 -8.78 -11.06
CA THR A 231 -26.27 -9.08 -9.93
C THR A 231 -25.76 -7.82 -9.24
N ALA A 232 -25.97 -6.64 -9.83
CA ALA A 232 -25.62 -5.35 -9.26
C ALA A 232 -26.48 -5.04 -8.02
N THR A 233 -25.83 -4.67 -6.91
CA THR A 233 -26.49 -4.48 -5.61
C THR A 233 -26.26 -3.10 -4.99
N GLU A 234 -25.16 -2.43 -5.32
CA GLU A 234 -24.74 -1.21 -4.61
C GLU A 234 -24.00 -0.20 -5.50
N LEU A 235 -24.27 1.09 -5.29
CA LEU A 235 -23.47 2.20 -5.78
C LEU A 235 -22.76 2.88 -4.60
N VAL A 236 -21.43 2.87 -4.61
CA VAL A 236 -20.59 3.35 -3.52
C VAL A 236 -19.94 4.67 -3.92
N ASN A 237 -20.27 5.77 -3.23
CA ASN A 237 -19.58 7.05 -3.39
C ASN A 237 -18.43 7.14 -2.37
N VAL A 238 -17.19 7.14 -2.85
CA VAL A 238 -16.00 7.41 -2.04
C VAL A 238 -15.65 8.88 -2.26
N VAL A 239 -15.85 9.71 -1.24
CA VAL A 239 -15.76 11.17 -1.32
C VAL A 239 -14.50 11.65 -0.64
N ASP A 240 -13.73 12.48 -1.34
CA ASP A 240 -12.55 13.11 -0.77
C ASP A 240 -12.97 14.01 0.40
N SER A 241 -12.30 13.85 1.54
CA SER A 241 -12.61 14.56 2.79
C SER A 241 -12.61 16.07 2.65
N ARG A 242 -11.86 16.65 1.70
CA ARG A 242 -11.87 18.10 1.44
C ARG A 242 -13.20 18.61 0.90
N LEU A 243 -13.94 17.76 0.19
CA LEU A 243 -15.23 18.11 -0.38
C LEU A 243 -16.38 17.84 0.60
N TRP A 244 -16.17 16.97 1.60
CA TRP A 244 -17.22 16.52 2.50
C TRP A 244 -17.94 17.66 3.24
N PRO A 245 -17.25 18.69 3.80
CA PRO A 245 -17.93 19.82 4.44
C PRO A 245 -18.90 20.55 3.48
N SER A 246 -18.51 20.70 2.22
CA SER A 246 -19.30 21.40 1.19
C SER A 246 -20.38 20.54 0.55
N LEU A 247 -20.20 19.22 0.51
CA LEU A 247 -21.14 18.25 -0.07
C LEU A 247 -22.17 17.70 0.92
N GLY A 248 -22.18 18.16 2.18
CA GLY A 248 -23.27 17.88 3.11
C GLY A 248 -22.81 17.21 4.41
N GLY A 249 -22.44 18.03 5.39
CA GLY A 249 -22.19 17.63 6.77
C GLY A 249 -23.42 17.18 7.57
N GLY A 250 -24.44 16.57 6.95
CA GLY A 250 -25.67 16.16 7.61
C GLY A 250 -26.42 15.06 6.89
N SER A 251 -26.49 13.87 7.52
CA SER A 251 -27.23 12.66 7.12
C SER A 251 -26.77 11.95 5.84
N GLU A 252 -26.66 10.62 5.95
CA GLU A 252 -26.00 9.65 5.06
C GLU A 252 -26.52 9.52 3.61
N ALA A 253 -27.16 10.50 2.96
CA ALA A 253 -27.79 10.18 1.65
C ALA A 253 -27.85 11.21 0.50
N VAL A 254 -27.62 12.53 0.64
CA VAL A 254 -28.39 13.42 -0.27
C VAL A 254 -27.66 14.23 -1.36
N ALA A 255 -26.36 14.53 -1.33
CA ALA A 255 -25.82 15.49 -2.34
C ALA A 255 -25.18 14.91 -3.62
N LEU A 256 -25.06 13.59 -3.75
CA LEU A 256 -24.70 12.92 -5.02
C LEU A 256 -25.85 12.06 -5.56
N GLY A 257 -27.04 12.12 -4.93
CA GLY A 257 -28.25 11.51 -5.48
C GLY A 257 -28.57 12.08 -6.87
N ALA A 258 -29.07 11.26 -7.79
CA ALA A 258 -29.44 11.55 -9.19
C ALA A 258 -28.39 12.23 -10.11
N SER A 259 -27.39 12.93 -9.54
CA SER A 259 -26.35 13.72 -10.21
C SER A 259 -24.99 13.02 -10.20
N GLY A 260 -24.75 12.08 -9.27
CA GLY A 260 -23.64 11.12 -9.33
C GLY A 260 -23.91 9.92 -10.25
N TRP A 261 -25.17 9.75 -10.69
CA TRP A 261 -25.53 8.78 -11.73
C TRP A 261 -24.89 9.22 -13.05
N PRO A 262 -24.19 8.33 -13.79
CA PRO A 262 -23.70 8.69 -15.11
C PRO A 262 -24.90 9.07 -15.96
N ALA A 263 -24.95 10.31 -16.46
CA ALA A 263 -26.04 10.75 -17.34
C ALA A 263 -26.21 9.86 -18.59
N THR A 264 -25.19 9.06 -18.91
CA THR A 264 -25.13 8.08 -19.99
C THR A 264 -25.80 6.73 -19.69
N LEU A 265 -26.20 6.45 -18.44
CA LEU A 265 -26.85 5.18 -18.09
C LEU A 265 -28.35 5.35 -17.87
N SER A 266 -29.16 4.41 -18.38
CA SER A 266 -30.59 4.32 -18.06
C SER A 266 -30.78 3.98 -16.58
N PRO A 267 -31.85 4.45 -15.91
CA PRO A 267 -32.15 4.10 -14.53
C PRO A 267 -32.12 2.59 -14.31
N PRO A 268 -31.61 2.10 -13.17
CA PRO A 268 -31.43 0.67 -12.95
C PRO A 268 -32.78 -0.05 -12.92
N ALA A 269 -32.85 -1.23 -13.54
CA ALA A 269 -34.06 -2.07 -13.54
C ALA A 269 -34.28 -2.82 -12.20
N VAL A 270 -33.32 -2.72 -11.28
CA VAL A 270 -33.23 -3.43 -10.00
C VAL A 270 -33.06 -2.39 -8.87
N PRO A 271 -33.67 -2.56 -7.68
CA PRO A 271 -33.42 -1.68 -6.55
C PRO A 271 -31.94 -1.71 -6.15
N LEU A 272 -31.28 -0.55 -6.22
CA LEU A 272 -29.88 -0.37 -5.82
C LEU A 272 -29.79 0.29 -4.45
N SER A 273 -28.91 -0.21 -3.60
CA SER A 273 -28.47 0.52 -2.41
C SER A 273 -27.43 1.57 -2.80
N VAL A 274 -27.45 2.72 -2.12
CA VAL A 274 -26.45 3.79 -2.32
C VAL A 274 -25.77 4.05 -0.98
N SER A 275 -24.45 3.96 -0.95
CA SER A 275 -23.66 4.26 0.25
C SER A 275 -22.62 5.34 -0.05
N SER A 276 -22.22 6.10 0.98
CA SER A 276 -21.19 7.13 0.86
C SER A 276 -20.13 6.97 1.96
N ARG A 277 -18.86 7.09 1.59
CA ARG A 277 -17.69 6.91 2.48
C ARG A 277 -16.78 8.12 2.35
N HIS A 278 -16.44 8.77 3.46
CA HIS A 278 -15.55 9.95 3.50
C HIS A 278 -14.43 9.81 4.56
N THR A 279 -14.44 8.70 5.30
CA THR A 279 -13.42 8.33 6.28
C THR A 279 -13.00 6.87 6.14
N THR A 280 -11.82 6.52 6.63
CA THR A 280 -11.31 5.14 6.65
C THR A 280 -11.75 4.41 7.92
N GLY A 281 -12.31 3.19 7.76
CA GLY A 281 -12.41 2.17 8.81
C GLY A 281 -12.99 2.62 10.16
N CYS A 282 -12.57 1.95 11.25
CA CYS A 282 -13.00 2.24 12.62
C CYS A 282 -12.39 3.54 13.18
N ASP A 283 -11.20 3.94 12.70
CA ASP A 283 -10.45 5.08 13.23
C ASP A 283 -10.91 6.44 12.68
N ARG A 284 -11.89 6.43 11.78
CA ARG A 284 -12.54 7.60 11.16
C ARG A 284 -11.55 8.66 10.62
N GLN A 285 -10.39 8.23 10.13
CA GLN A 285 -9.44 9.16 9.52
C GLN A 285 -10.01 9.70 8.21
N PRO A 286 -9.80 10.99 7.89
CA PRO A 286 -10.29 11.59 6.64
C PRO A 286 -9.70 10.90 5.41
N LEU A 287 -10.54 10.55 4.43
CA LEU A 287 -10.08 9.99 3.16
C LEU A 287 -9.47 11.10 2.29
N ASN A 288 -8.19 10.99 1.96
CA ASN A 288 -7.60 11.73 0.85
C ASN A 288 -7.45 10.79 -0.34
N LEU A 289 -8.19 11.08 -1.40
CA LEU A 289 -8.28 10.25 -2.58
C LEU A 289 -7.28 10.67 -3.65
N LEU A 290 -6.45 11.69 -3.37
CA LEU A 290 -5.42 12.18 -4.29
C LEU A 290 -4.02 11.88 -3.76
N ARG A 291 -3.11 11.64 -4.68
CA ARG A 291 -1.70 11.37 -4.40
C ARG A 291 -1.02 12.59 -3.79
N ILE A 292 -0.03 12.33 -2.93
CA ILE A 292 0.83 13.38 -2.37
C ILE A 292 1.70 13.97 -3.48
N ARG A 293 1.96 15.27 -3.38
CA ARG A 293 2.80 16.01 -4.31
C ARG A 293 3.93 16.72 -3.58
N THR A 294 5.00 16.98 -4.32
CA THR A 294 6.07 17.85 -3.85
C THR A 294 5.49 19.23 -3.52
N GLY A 295 5.82 19.74 -2.33
CA GLY A 295 5.31 20.97 -1.75
C GLY A 295 4.20 20.79 -0.73
N ASP A 296 3.52 19.63 -0.68
CA ASP A 296 2.45 19.37 0.29
C ASP A 296 2.97 19.50 1.74
N LYS A 297 2.10 19.88 2.69
CA LYS A 297 2.49 20.05 4.09
C LYS A 297 2.77 18.70 4.75
N CYS A 298 3.85 18.66 5.53
CA CYS A 298 4.21 17.47 6.30
C CYS A 298 3.13 17.18 7.36
N PRO A 299 2.67 15.92 7.51
CA PRO A 299 1.72 15.56 8.57
C PRO A 299 2.36 15.54 9.97
N GLN A 300 3.69 15.43 10.05
CA GLN A 300 4.41 15.27 11.33
C GLN A 300 4.95 16.58 11.91
N CYS A 301 5.15 17.63 11.09
CA CYS A 301 5.71 18.90 11.55
C CYS A 301 5.06 20.09 10.85
N SER A 302 5.03 21.24 11.52
CA SER A 302 4.34 22.44 11.04
C SER A 302 5.15 23.26 10.02
N SER A 303 6.48 23.16 10.05
CA SER A 303 7.38 23.95 9.19
C SER A 303 7.68 23.29 7.86
N GLY A 304 7.59 21.95 7.79
CA GLY A 304 8.13 21.19 6.67
C GLY A 304 7.21 21.06 5.47
N THR A 305 7.84 20.86 4.31
CA THR A 305 7.18 20.48 3.06
C THR A 305 7.65 19.11 2.59
N LEU A 306 6.74 18.39 1.95
CA LEU A 306 6.98 17.06 1.43
C LEU A 306 7.63 17.17 0.05
N LYS A 307 8.56 16.27 -0.21
CA LYS A 307 9.20 16.03 -1.50
C LYS A 307 8.83 14.63 -1.94
N VAL A 308 8.38 14.49 -3.18
CA VAL A 308 8.07 13.19 -3.77
C VAL A 308 9.07 12.89 -4.86
N GLU A 309 9.77 11.77 -4.73
CA GLU A 309 10.82 11.35 -5.66
C GLU A 309 10.59 9.92 -6.10
N LYS A 310 11.00 9.62 -7.34
CA LYS A 310 11.16 8.24 -7.77
C LYS A 310 12.37 7.64 -7.08
N ALA A 311 12.23 6.41 -6.63
CA ALA A 311 13.30 5.69 -5.97
C ALA A 311 13.25 4.19 -6.30
N MET A 312 14.41 3.57 -6.16
CA MET A 312 14.60 2.15 -6.33
C MET A 312 14.76 1.50 -4.96
N GLU A 313 13.89 0.56 -4.64
CA GLU A 313 14.04 -0.27 -3.43
C GLU A 313 15.32 -1.12 -3.51
N LEU A 314 16.14 -1.04 -2.47
CA LEU A 314 17.36 -1.82 -2.28
C LEU A 314 17.20 -2.94 -1.25
N GLY A 315 16.13 -2.88 -0.43
CA GLY A 315 15.81 -3.89 0.55
C GLY A 315 14.71 -3.46 1.51
N HIS A 316 14.30 -4.40 2.36
CA HIS A 316 13.16 -4.24 3.26
C HIS A 316 13.46 -4.90 4.61
N THR A 317 13.14 -4.23 5.71
CA THR A 317 13.14 -4.81 7.06
C THR A 317 11.70 -4.88 7.58
N PHE A 318 11.27 -6.09 7.93
CA PHE A 318 9.94 -6.37 8.43
C PHE A 318 9.97 -6.70 9.93
N PHE A 319 8.95 -6.26 10.65
CA PHE A 319 8.60 -6.79 11.96
C PHE A 319 7.41 -7.73 11.79
N LEU A 320 7.69 -9.04 11.72
CA LEU A 320 6.70 -10.06 11.36
C LEU A 320 5.86 -10.56 12.56
N GLY A 321 6.17 -10.09 13.77
CA GLY A 321 5.55 -10.57 15.00
C GLY A 321 5.67 -12.10 15.14
N THR A 322 4.57 -12.76 15.51
CA THR A 322 4.52 -14.22 15.68
C THR A 322 4.00 -14.97 14.46
N ARG A 323 3.86 -14.31 13.29
CA ARG A 323 3.19 -14.86 12.11
C ARG A 323 3.71 -16.24 11.70
N TYR A 324 5.02 -16.42 11.64
CA TYR A 324 5.63 -17.70 11.26
C TYR A 324 5.89 -18.60 12.47
N SER A 325 6.39 -18.03 13.57
CA SER A 325 6.76 -18.80 14.77
C SER A 325 5.56 -19.48 15.44
N ALA A 326 4.40 -18.83 15.48
CA ALA A 326 3.18 -19.43 16.03
C ALA A 326 2.68 -20.59 15.17
N LEU A 327 2.65 -20.43 13.84
CA LEU A 327 2.17 -21.46 12.91
C LEU A 327 3.07 -22.71 12.90
N LEU A 328 4.38 -22.50 13.02
CA LEU A 328 5.38 -23.57 12.95
C LEU A 328 5.82 -24.10 14.33
N GLY A 329 5.16 -23.64 15.41
CA GLY A 329 5.44 -24.11 16.77
C GLY A 329 6.86 -23.80 17.26
N ALA A 330 7.44 -22.69 16.81
CA ALA A 330 8.74 -22.22 17.26
C ALA A 330 8.61 -21.55 18.64
N VAL A 331 8.56 -22.37 19.68
CA VAL A 331 8.42 -21.93 21.09
C VAL A 331 9.69 -22.23 21.88
N ALA A 332 10.12 -21.26 22.69
CA ALA A 332 11.20 -21.43 23.65
C ALA A 332 10.61 -21.54 25.06
N SER A 333 11.13 -22.45 25.88
CA SER A 333 10.65 -22.71 27.25
C SER A 333 11.71 -22.37 28.29
N GLU A 334 11.30 -22.24 29.55
CA GLU A 334 12.20 -22.02 30.69
C GLU A 334 12.90 -23.29 31.22
N LEU A 335 12.62 -24.46 30.64
CA LEU A 335 13.12 -25.76 31.12
C LEU A 335 14.65 -25.83 31.20
#